data_AF-A0A1B8G4U6-F1
#
_entry.id   AF-A0A1B8G4U6-F1
#
_cell.length_a   1.000
_cell.length_b   1.000
_cell.length_c   1.000
_cell.angle_alpha   90.00
_cell.angle_beta   90.00
_cell.angle_gamma   90.00
#
_symmetry.space_group_name_H-M   'P 1'
#
loop_
_entity.id
_entity.type
_entity.pdbx_description
1 polymer ?
#
loop_
_entity_poly.entity_id
_entity_poly.type
_entity_poly.pdbx_seq_one_letter_code
_entity_poly.pdbx_strand_id
1 'polypeptide(L)'
;MAALKLNIDLLKFPTSGDIEKSTPETSISGIPSIEPKPKPLSFGPNIPKEYGPYDYRGFLIVEEFLQPNSKISVQEAADRVVEIFPAGHVLMTAVNTKIPEAIHCFYQQLGEDIKDARMDPGDDDTTPERFVNFHSFLAHLMNSGMWLATPEGALRIMRGAFEESHDKESAEIQDAWVMGAAQWILWSGQILLESLLWPFDDEDIIGGGKGALKKWYTWKDEFRKVSGDDGHGEECQGIAKKAADLMEALEKGMLF
;
A
#
# COMPACT_ATOMS: atom_id res chain seq x y z
N MET A 1 -20.28 2.98 4.45
CA MET A 1 -18.86 3.06 4.08
C MET A 1 -18.05 2.64 5.28
N ALA A 2 -17.23 1.60 5.16
CA ALA A 2 -16.40 1.11 6.25
C ALA A 2 -15.17 2.02 6.42
N ALA A 3 -14.82 2.35 7.67
CA ALA A 3 -13.62 3.10 7.98
C ALA A 3 -12.38 2.21 7.81
N LEU A 4 -11.31 2.74 7.21
CA LEU A 4 -10.02 2.08 7.12
C LEU A 4 -9.40 2.05 8.52
N LYS A 5 -9.42 0.90 9.18
CA LYS A 5 -8.80 0.71 10.49
C LYS A 5 -7.41 0.09 10.29
N LEU A 6 -6.39 0.93 10.30
CA LEU A 6 -5.00 0.47 10.29
C LEU A 6 -4.73 -0.31 11.58
N ASN A 7 -4.37 -1.59 11.45
CA ASN A 7 -4.08 -2.45 12.59
C ASN A 7 -2.60 -2.32 12.98
N ILE A 8 -2.33 -1.35 13.86
CA ILE A 8 -1.00 -0.98 14.36
C ILE A 8 -0.30 -2.14 15.09
N ASP A 9 -1.06 -3.09 15.64
CA ASP A 9 -0.48 -4.21 16.39
C ASP A 9 0.33 -5.17 15.50
N LEU A 10 0.17 -5.11 14.18
CA LEU A 10 0.91 -5.92 13.20
C LEU A 10 2.29 -5.35 12.83
N LEU A 11 2.63 -4.12 13.24
CA LEU A 11 3.87 -3.42 12.88
C LEU A 11 4.92 -3.41 14.00
N LYS A 12 4.78 -4.27 15.02
CA LYS A 12 5.68 -4.29 16.18
C LYS A 12 6.95 -5.09 15.90
N PHE A 13 8.11 -4.49 16.16
CA PHE A 13 9.42 -5.16 16.22
C PHE A 13 9.88 -5.39 17.67
N PRO A 14 10.75 -6.39 17.94
CA PRO A 14 11.27 -6.66 19.29
C PRO A 14 12.23 -5.55 19.75
N THR A 15 11.93 -4.97 20.91
CA THR A 15 12.67 -3.84 21.50
C THR A 15 14.05 -4.23 22.03
N SER A 16 15.07 -3.45 21.66
CA SER A 16 16.38 -3.42 22.34
C SER A 16 16.54 -2.16 23.21
N GLY A 17 16.80 -2.35 24.50
CA GLY A 17 17.68 -1.49 25.32
C GLY A 17 17.12 -0.16 25.85
N ASP A 18 17.00 -0.09 27.17
CA ASP A 18 16.79 1.12 27.99
C ASP A 18 17.92 2.16 27.81
N ILE A 19 17.60 3.46 27.91
CA ILE A 19 18.38 4.50 28.62
C ILE A 19 17.55 5.79 28.82
N GLU A 20 17.84 6.47 29.94
CA GLU A 20 17.08 7.46 30.70
C GLU A 20 16.96 8.91 30.15
N LYS A 21 15.98 9.59 30.76
CA LYS A 21 15.52 10.99 30.67
C LYS A 21 16.56 12.09 30.97
N SER A 22 16.31 13.28 30.42
CA SER A 22 16.34 14.54 31.20
C SER A 22 15.55 15.71 30.56
N THR A 23 14.94 16.54 31.42
CA THR A 23 14.23 17.83 31.21
C THR A 23 15.19 19.01 31.44
N PRO A 24 14.95 20.27 30.97
CA PRO A 24 14.03 21.21 31.65
C PRO A 24 13.38 22.35 30.82
N GLU A 25 12.44 23.06 31.48
CA GLU A 25 11.59 24.19 31.06
C GLU A 25 12.33 25.53 30.80
N THR A 26 11.71 26.49 30.06
CA THR A 26 11.23 27.82 30.56
C THR A 26 10.72 28.73 29.42
N SER A 27 9.62 29.44 29.68
CA SER A 27 8.73 30.28 28.83
C SER A 27 9.26 31.66 28.41
N ILE A 28 8.78 32.21 27.27
CA ILE A 28 8.68 33.67 27.01
C ILE A 28 7.40 34.01 26.18
N SER A 29 6.74 35.11 26.57
CA SER A 29 5.48 35.67 26.03
C SER A 29 5.71 36.82 25.03
N GLY A 30 4.84 36.95 24.02
CA GLY A 30 4.58 38.20 23.29
C GLY A 30 4.16 38.00 21.82
N ILE A 31 2.88 38.25 21.48
CA ILE A 31 2.33 38.21 20.10
C ILE A 31 1.50 39.48 19.86
N PRO A 32 1.50 40.07 18.64
CA PRO A 32 0.38 40.84 18.11
C PRO A 32 -0.53 39.99 17.21
N SER A 33 -1.83 40.24 17.34
CA SER A 33 -2.98 39.45 16.87
C SER A 33 -2.94 39.01 15.40
N ILE A 34 -3.05 37.69 15.19
CA ILE A 34 -3.38 36.99 13.94
C ILE A 34 -4.66 36.19 14.20
N GLU A 35 -5.46 35.94 13.16
CA GLU A 35 -6.70 35.16 13.16
C GLU A 35 -6.68 33.93 14.08
N PRO A 36 -7.83 33.53 14.66
CA PRO A 36 -7.90 32.49 15.68
C PRO A 36 -7.37 31.16 15.15
N LYS A 37 -6.13 30.86 15.55
CA LYS A 37 -5.45 29.58 15.30
C LYS A 37 -6.33 28.46 15.87
N PRO A 38 -6.53 27.34 15.13
CA PRO A 38 -7.22 26.18 15.67
C PRO A 38 -6.58 25.78 17.01
N LYS A 39 -7.43 25.51 18.01
CA LYS A 39 -6.97 25.14 19.35
C LYS A 39 -5.97 23.98 19.24
N PRO A 40 -4.79 24.06 19.86
CA PRO A 40 -3.86 22.95 19.92
C PRO A 40 -4.60 21.71 20.44
N LEU A 41 -4.59 20.64 19.65
CA LEU A 41 -5.11 19.36 20.09
C LEU A 41 -4.25 18.91 21.28
N SER A 42 -4.86 18.91 22.47
CA SER A 42 -4.28 18.40 23.71
C SER A 42 -4.20 16.87 23.62
N PHE A 43 -3.21 16.34 22.91
CA PHE A 43 -2.96 14.90 22.86
C PHE A 43 -2.43 14.42 24.23
N GLY A 44 -3.30 13.73 24.97
CA GLY A 44 -3.01 13.17 26.29
C GLY A 44 -2.01 11.99 26.27
N PRO A 45 -1.61 11.49 27.47
CA PRO A 45 -0.37 10.77 27.72
C PRO A 45 -0.31 9.29 27.29
N ASN A 46 -1.15 8.82 26.37
CA ASN A 46 -1.17 7.41 25.96
C ASN A 46 -0.29 7.16 24.72
N ILE A 47 0.98 7.56 24.80
CA ILE A 47 1.96 7.20 23.76
C ILE A 47 2.36 5.74 24.02
N PRO A 48 2.21 4.81 23.04
CA PRO A 48 2.68 3.45 23.21
C PRO A 48 4.18 3.43 23.49
N LYS A 49 4.64 2.49 24.32
CA LYS A 49 6.03 2.46 24.81
C LYS A 49 7.05 2.30 23.67
N GLU A 50 6.63 1.79 22.52
CA GLU A 50 7.50 1.57 21.37
C GLU A 50 7.77 2.83 20.52
N TYR A 51 7.06 3.94 20.75
CA TYR A 51 7.17 5.13 19.90
C TYR A 51 7.75 6.34 20.62
N GLY A 52 8.60 7.08 19.89
CA GLY A 52 8.99 8.42 20.27
C GLY A 52 7.78 9.35 20.34
N PRO A 53 7.76 10.34 21.26
CA PRO A 53 6.62 11.24 21.42
C PRO A 53 6.34 12.10 20.17
N TYR A 54 7.36 12.35 19.33
CA TYR A 54 7.21 13.10 18.08
C TYR A 54 6.75 12.20 16.94
N ASP A 55 7.32 10.99 16.81
CA ASP A 55 6.95 10.03 15.77
C ASP A 55 5.49 9.59 15.90
N TYR A 56 5.05 9.31 17.13
CA TYR A 56 3.66 8.94 17.40
C TYR A 56 2.69 10.08 17.06
N ARG A 57 3.07 11.34 17.31
CA ARG A 57 2.25 12.50 16.94
C ARG A 57 2.18 12.67 15.42
N GLY A 58 3.30 12.45 14.72
CA GLY A 58 3.34 12.49 13.25
C GLY A 58 2.41 11.43 12.66
N PHE A 59 2.49 10.21 13.19
CA PHE A 59 1.60 9.11 12.82
C PHE A 59 0.12 9.48 12.98
N LEU A 60 -0.29 10.04 14.13
CA LEU A 60 -1.69 10.42 14.36
C LEU A 60 -2.20 11.47 13.36
N ILE A 61 -1.35 12.42 12.95
CA ILE A 61 -1.72 13.42 11.95
C ILE A 61 -1.91 12.77 10.58
N VAL A 62 -1.00 11.86 10.21
CA VAL A 62 -1.12 11.11 8.94
C VAL A 62 -2.34 10.20 8.97
N GLU A 63 -2.61 9.51 10.07
CA GLU A 63 -3.80 8.67 10.25
C GLU A 63 -5.10 9.48 10.12
N GLU A 64 -5.16 10.68 10.73
CA GLU A 64 -6.30 11.60 10.63
C GLU A 64 -6.47 12.15 9.20
N PHE A 65 -5.36 12.49 8.54
CA PHE A 65 -5.35 12.96 7.15
C PHE A 65 -5.83 11.89 6.17
N LEU A 66 -5.44 10.63 6.37
CA LEU A 66 -5.81 9.51 5.50
C LEU A 66 -7.25 9.00 5.70
N GLN A 67 -8.01 9.53 6.65
CA GLN A 67 -9.41 9.13 6.81
C GLN A 67 -10.25 9.53 5.57
N PRO A 68 -11.17 8.67 5.08
CA PRO A 68 -11.98 8.97 3.88
C PRO A 68 -12.86 10.21 4.00
N ASN A 69 -13.19 10.61 5.23
CA ASN A 69 -14.00 11.77 5.57
C ASN A 69 -13.15 12.91 6.16
N SER A 70 -11.82 12.81 6.07
CA SER A 70 -10.94 13.85 6.56
C SER A 70 -11.22 15.16 5.82
N LYS A 71 -11.28 16.25 6.60
CA LYS A 71 -11.38 17.61 6.07
C LYS A 71 -10.03 18.32 6.11
N ILE A 72 -8.99 17.64 6.57
CA ILE A 72 -7.65 18.19 6.71
C ILE A 72 -7.05 18.31 5.32
N SER A 73 -6.67 19.53 4.95
CA SER A 73 -5.92 19.74 3.72
C SER A 73 -4.50 19.20 3.88
N VAL A 74 -3.85 18.83 2.76
CA VAL A 74 -2.43 18.42 2.76
C VAL A 74 -1.54 19.46 3.45
N GLN A 75 -1.77 20.75 3.17
CA GLN A 75 -1.01 21.84 3.78
C GLN A 75 -1.22 21.89 5.29
N GLU A 76 -2.46 21.74 5.76
CA GLU A 76 -2.77 21.71 7.19
C GLU A 76 -2.14 20.50 7.89
N ALA A 77 -2.16 19.31 7.26
CA ALA A 77 -1.47 18.13 7.80
C ALA A 77 0.05 18.39 7.90
N ALA A 78 0.66 18.95 6.86
CA ALA A 78 2.08 19.31 6.87
C ALA A 78 2.42 20.34 7.95
N ASP A 79 1.61 21.40 8.08
CA ASP A 79 1.79 22.44 9.10
C ASP A 79 1.68 21.84 10.51
N ARG A 80 0.70 20.96 10.74
CA ARG A 80 0.55 20.24 12.02
C ARG A 80 1.77 19.35 12.31
N VAL A 81 2.33 18.68 11.29
CA VAL A 81 3.56 17.87 11.45
C VAL A 81 4.75 18.75 11.82
N VAL A 82 4.89 19.93 11.19
CA VAL A 82 5.95 20.88 11.52
C VAL A 82 5.81 21.42 12.95
N GLU A 83 4.58 21.70 13.40
CA GLU A 83 4.29 22.19 14.75
C GLU A 83 4.58 21.18 15.87
N ILE A 84 4.75 19.89 15.56
CA ILE A 84 5.17 18.86 16.54
C ILE A 84 6.56 19.19 17.11
N PHE A 85 7.43 19.82 16.31
CA PHE A 85 8.82 20.05 16.68
C PHE A 85 8.99 21.41 17.37
N PRO A 86 9.55 21.47 18.60
CA PRO A 86 9.67 22.72 19.35
C PRO A 86 10.57 23.74 18.63
N ALA A 87 10.14 25.01 18.66
CA ALA A 87 10.89 26.14 18.11
C ALA A 87 12.27 26.21 18.79
N GLY A 88 13.33 25.88 18.05
CA GLY A 88 14.70 25.76 18.54
C GLY A 88 15.37 24.41 18.25
N HIS A 89 14.59 23.34 18.07
CA HIS A 89 15.10 22.05 17.57
C HIS A 89 15.19 21.98 16.05
N VAL A 90 14.50 22.90 15.38
CA VAL A 90 14.46 23.05 13.93
C VAL A 90 15.57 24.00 13.51
N LEU A 91 16.80 23.49 13.37
CA LEU A 91 17.68 24.05 12.35
C LEU A 91 16.93 23.80 11.04
N MET A 92 16.22 24.80 10.50
CA MET A 92 15.34 24.62 9.33
C MET A 92 16.06 23.99 8.13
N THR A 93 17.38 24.16 8.05
CA THR A 93 18.24 23.45 7.10
C THR A 93 18.41 21.95 7.38
N ALA A 94 18.47 21.51 8.64
CA ALA A 94 18.60 20.09 9.00
C ALA A 94 17.25 19.36 9.02
N VAL A 95 16.14 20.05 9.29
CA VAL A 95 14.80 19.43 9.22
C VAL A 95 14.34 19.28 7.77
N ASN A 96 14.70 20.22 6.88
CA ASN A 96 14.44 20.06 5.45
C ASN A 96 15.28 18.95 4.79
N THR A 97 16.45 18.59 5.32
CA THR A 97 17.20 17.42 4.83
C THR A 97 16.68 16.12 5.46
N LYS A 98 16.24 16.16 6.73
CA LYS A 98 15.77 14.97 7.44
C LYS A 98 14.36 14.52 7.09
N ILE A 99 13.46 15.42 6.65
CA ILE A 99 12.11 15.01 6.22
C ILE A 99 12.17 14.11 4.98
N PRO A 100 12.86 14.48 3.88
CA PRO A 100 13.07 13.58 2.74
C PRO A 100 13.74 12.26 3.13
N GLU A 101 14.75 12.29 4.01
CA GLU A 101 15.41 11.09 4.51
C GLU A 101 14.45 10.20 5.32
N ALA A 102 13.65 10.77 6.22
CA ALA A 102 12.69 10.02 7.02
C ALA A 102 11.58 9.41 6.15
N ILE A 103 11.07 10.17 5.18
CA ILE A 103 10.09 9.70 4.19
C ILE A 103 10.70 8.56 3.37
N HIS A 104 11.95 8.73 2.90
CA HIS A 104 12.66 7.69 2.17
C HIS A 104 12.87 6.42 3.01
N CYS A 105 13.33 6.55 4.27
CA CYS A 105 13.49 5.43 5.18
C CYS A 105 12.17 4.72 5.47
N PHE A 106 11.07 5.46 5.64
CA PHE A 106 9.74 4.88 5.82
C PHE A 106 9.32 4.05 4.60
N TYR A 107 9.43 4.60 3.39
CA TYR A 107 9.06 3.90 2.17
C TYR A 107 9.95 2.69 1.88
N GLN A 108 11.25 2.80 2.18
CA GLN A 108 12.20 1.70 2.07
C GLN A 108 11.85 0.59 3.05
N GLN A 109 11.65 0.92 4.34
CA GLN A 109 11.29 -0.08 5.36
C GLN A 109 9.98 -0.76 5.03
N LEU A 110 8.95 0.00 4.66
CA LEU A 110 7.67 -0.56 4.26
C LEU A 110 7.77 -1.43 3.01
N GLY A 111 8.66 -1.10 2.07
CA GLY A 111 8.95 -1.94 0.92
C GLY A 111 9.57 -3.29 1.31
N GLU A 112 10.55 -3.28 2.22
CA GLU A 112 11.13 -4.52 2.77
C GLU A 112 10.10 -5.31 3.58
N ASP A 113 9.30 -4.66 4.43
CA ASP A 113 8.25 -5.31 5.22
C ASP A 113 7.21 -5.98 4.32
N ILE A 114 6.80 -5.33 3.22
CA ILE A 114 5.90 -5.91 2.21
C ILE A 114 6.55 -7.12 1.52
N LYS A 115 7.85 -7.07 1.28
CA LYS A 115 8.59 -8.16 0.65
C LYS A 115 8.75 -9.36 1.59
N ASP A 116 9.03 -9.11 2.85
CA ASP A 116 9.14 -10.14 3.89
C ASP A 116 7.77 -10.73 4.25
N ALA A 117 6.69 -9.94 4.15
CA ALA A 117 5.31 -10.38 4.36
C ALA A 117 4.68 -11.02 3.11
N ARG A 118 5.46 -11.34 2.06
CA ARG A 118 4.96 -12.06 0.88
C ARG A 118 4.43 -13.43 1.33
N MET A 119 3.21 -13.75 0.93
CA MET A 119 2.51 -14.99 1.30
C MET A 119 2.32 -15.87 0.06
N ASP A 120 2.40 -17.19 0.25
CA ASP A 120 1.86 -18.18 -0.66
C ASP A 120 0.54 -18.72 -0.06
N PRO A 121 -0.56 -18.84 -0.83
CA PRO A 121 -1.80 -19.38 -0.28
C PRO A 121 -1.66 -20.86 0.13
N GLY A 122 -0.64 -21.58 -0.36
CA GLY A 122 -0.33 -22.96 0.02
C GLY A 122 0.53 -23.10 1.29
N ASP A 123 1.00 -22.00 1.88
CA ASP A 123 1.79 -22.05 3.12
C ASP A 123 0.93 -22.44 4.34
N ASP A 124 1.47 -23.30 5.22
CA ASP A 124 0.76 -23.85 6.38
C ASP A 124 0.20 -22.80 7.37
N ASP A 125 0.77 -21.59 7.39
CA ASP A 125 0.41 -20.49 8.29
C ASP A 125 -0.42 -19.38 7.62
N THR A 126 -0.79 -19.58 6.35
CA THR A 126 -1.53 -18.61 5.55
C THR A 126 -2.90 -19.15 5.19
N THR A 127 -3.96 -18.42 5.56
CA THR A 127 -5.30 -18.75 5.04
C THR A 127 -5.46 -18.17 3.63
N PRO A 128 -6.16 -18.88 2.72
CA PRO A 128 -6.51 -18.39 1.38
C PRO A 128 -7.02 -16.93 1.36
N GLU A 129 -7.87 -16.56 2.31
CA GLU A 129 -8.46 -15.23 2.39
C GLU A 129 -7.43 -14.17 2.79
N ARG A 130 -6.45 -14.54 3.64
CA ARG A 130 -5.37 -13.63 4.03
C ARG A 130 -4.52 -13.29 2.82
N PHE A 131 -4.22 -14.28 1.98
CA PHE A 131 -3.50 -14.07 0.71
C PHE A 131 -4.25 -13.12 -0.23
N VAL A 132 -5.56 -13.35 -0.45
CA VAL A 132 -6.38 -12.48 -1.32
C VAL A 132 -6.46 -11.05 -0.78
N ASN A 133 -6.67 -10.89 0.53
CA ASN A 133 -6.72 -9.58 1.19
C ASN A 133 -5.37 -8.84 1.10
N PHE A 134 -4.26 -9.54 1.26
CA PHE A 134 -2.93 -8.97 1.10
C PHE A 134 -2.72 -8.43 -0.31
N HIS A 135 -3.11 -9.18 -1.35
CA HIS A 135 -3.01 -8.72 -2.73
C HIS A 135 -3.96 -7.58 -3.08
N SER A 136 -5.15 -7.52 -2.48
CA SER A 136 -6.01 -6.34 -2.57
C SER A 136 -5.33 -5.11 -1.97
N PHE A 137 -4.73 -5.23 -0.79
CA PHE A 137 -3.98 -4.14 -0.16
C PHE A 137 -2.82 -3.66 -1.05
N LEU A 138 -2.01 -4.57 -1.59
CA LEU A 138 -0.90 -4.20 -2.46
C LEU A 138 -1.33 -3.53 -3.76
N ALA A 139 -2.42 -4.00 -4.38
CA ALA A 139 -2.97 -3.37 -5.58
C ALA A 139 -3.47 -1.95 -5.28
N HIS A 140 -4.16 -1.74 -4.16
CA HIS A 140 -4.53 -0.40 -3.69
C HIS A 140 -3.32 0.50 -3.43
N LEU A 141 -2.29 -0.04 -2.80
CA LEU A 141 -1.05 0.68 -2.52
C LEU A 141 -0.38 1.15 -3.82
N MET A 142 -0.33 0.28 -4.83
CA MET A 142 0.19 0.64 -6.16
C MET A 142 -0.65 1.73 -6.83
N ASN A 143 -1.98 1.66 -6.71
CA ASN A 143 -2.88 2.65 -7.29
C ASN A 143 -2.89 4.00 -6.55
N SER A 144 -2.33 4.07 -5.35
CA SER A 144 -2.27 5.32 -4.57
C SER A 144 -1.30 6.35 -5.13
N GLY A 145 -0.38 5.95 -6.02
CA GLY A 145 0.72 6.80 -6.50
C GLY A 145 1.79 7.11 -5.45
N MET A 146 1.70 6.52 -4.24
CA MET A 146 2.70 6.69 -3.19
C MET A 146 4.03 5.97 -3.50
N TRP A 147 3.98 4.89 -4.28
CA TRP A 147 5.17 4.22 -4.80
C TRP A 147 5.25 4.38 -6.30
N LEU A 148 6.47 4.32 -6.83
CA LEU A 148 6.66 4.06 -8.24
C LEU A 148 5.97 2.73 -8.56
N ALA A 149 4.92 2.78 -9.37
CA ALA A 149 4.12 1.61 -9.69
C ALA A 149 4.97 0.64 -10.52
N THR A 150 5.59 -0.33 -9.84
CA THR A 150 6.28 -1.42 -10.53
C THR A 150 5.28 -2.55 -10.77
N PRO A 151 5.17 -3.07 -12.00
CA PRO A 151 4.24 -4.16 -12.28
C PRO A 151 4.69 -5.49 -11.66
N GLU A 152 5.88 -5.57 -11.05
CA GLU A 152 6.49 -6.81 -10.54
C GLU A 152 5.54 -7.61 -9.64
N GLY A 153 4.86 -6.94 -8.72
CA GLY A 153 3.89 -7.57 -7.81
C GLY A 153 2.76 -8.26 -8.58
N ALA A 154 2.12 -7.53 -9.50
CA ALA A 154 1.05 -8.06 -10.34
C ALA A 154 1.55 -9.18 -11.27
N LEU A 155 2.69 -8.98 -11.94
CA LEU A 155 3.29 -9.95 -12.86
C LEU A 155 3.58 -11.29 -12.19
N ARG A 156 4.12 -11.23 -10.97
CA ARG A 156 4.43 -12.43 -10.19
C ARG A 156 3.17 -13.22 -9.85
N ILE A 157 2.12 -12.54 -9.38
CA ILE A 157 0.88 -13.22 -9.00
C ILE A 157 0.10 -13.74 -10.21
N MET A 158 0.12 -13.00 -11.32
CA MET A 158 -0.43 -13.50 -12.59
C MET A 158 0.30 -14.74 -13.09
N ARG A 159 1.64 -14.77 -12.94
CA ARG A 159 2.44 -15.94 -13.29
C ARG A 159 2.13 -17.12 -12.39
N GLY A 160 2.08 -16.90 -11.08
CA GLY A 160 1.66 -17.91 -10.11
C GLY A 160 0.33 -18.52 -10.56
N ALA A 161 -0.72 -17.70 -10.63
CA ALA A 161 -2.07 -18.19 -10.92
C ALA A 161 -2.26 -18.91 -12.26
N PHE A 162 -1.50 -18.58 -13.31
CA PHE A 162 -1.80 -19.04 -14.68
C PHE A 162 -0.66 -19.72 -15.43
N GLU A 163 0.60 -19.56 -14.99
CA GLU A 163 1.77 -20.16 -15.63
C GLU A 163 2.37 -21.29 -14.78
N GLU A 164 2.09 -21.32 -13.47
CA GLU A 164 2.54 -22.39 -12.56
C GLU A 164 1.49 -23.51 -12.45
N SER A 165 1.93 -24.70 -12.01
CA SER A 165 1.07 -25.88 -11.91
C SER A 165 0.55 -26.03 -10.49
N HIS A 166 -0.78 -26.04 -10.35
CA HIS A 166 -1.47 -26.18 -9.07
C HIS A 166 -2.23 -27.51 -8.93
N ASP A 167 -1.92 -28.51 -9.78
CA ASP A 167 -2.64 -29.79 -9.87
C ASP A 167 -2.67 -30.59 -8.55
N LYS A 168 -1.77 -30.26 -7.61
CA LYS A 168 -1.64 -30.93 -6.30
C LYS A 168 -2.25 -30.14 -5.16
N GLU A 169 -2.66 -28.90 -5.41
CA GLU A 169 -3.25 -28.01 -4.41
C GLU A 169 -4.74 -28.27 -4.25
N SER A 170 -5.32 -27.81 -3.14
CA SER A 170 -6.78 -27.88 -2.96
C SER A 170 -7.47 -26.83 -3.83
N ALA A 171 -8.77 -27.03 -4.10
CA ALA A 171 -9.57 -26.08 -4.86
C ALA A 171 -9.57 -24.68 -4.21
N GLU A 172 -9.54 -24.60 -2.87
CA GLU A 172 -9.49 -23.34 -2.14
C GLU A 172 -8.18 -22.58 -2.38
N ILE A 173 -7.05 -23.28 -2.49
CA ILE A 173 -5.75 -22.65 -2.78
C ILE A 173 -5.70 -22.17 -4.24
N GLN A 174 -6.19 -22.98 -5.17
CA GLN A 174 -6.32 -22.61 -6.58
C GLN A 174 -7.21 -21.37 -6.76
N ASP A 175 -8.35 -21.34 -6.06
CA ASP A 175 -9.25 -20.18 -6.03
C ASP A 175 -8.54 -18.95 -5.46
N ALA A 176 -7.74 -19.09 -4.40
CA ALA A 176 -6.98 -18.00 -3.80
C ALA A 176 -5.99 -17.38 -4.78
N TRP A 177 -5.26 -18.21 -5.55
CA TRP A 177 -4.34 -17.74 -6.59
C TRP A 177 -5.07 -16.88 -7.63
N VAL A 178 -6.18 -17.38 -8.18
CA VAL A 178 -6.97 -16.65 -9.18
C VAL A 178 -7.56 -15.37 -8.58
N MET A 179 -8.14 -15.43 -7.38
CA MET A 179 -8.74 -14.27 -6.72
C MET A 179 -7.70 -13.22 -6.37
N GLY A 180 -6.50 -13.62 -5.91
CA GLY A 180 -5.37 -12.72 -5.66
C GLY A 180 -4.89 -12.03 -6.95
N ALA A 181 -4.78 -12.76 -8.05
CA ALA A 181 -4.47 -12.20 -9.36
C ALA A 181 -5.56 -11.20 -9.82
N ALA A 182 -6.83 -11.53 -9.61
CA ALA A 182 -7.94 -10.66 -9.98
C ALA A 182 -7.91 -9.32 -9.21
N GLN A 183 -7.46 -9.29 -7.96
CA GLN A 183 -7.35 -8.03 -7.20
C GLN A 183 -6.47 -6.99 -7.92
N TRP A 184 -5.37 -7.41 -8.54
CA TRP A 184 -4.49 -6.50 -9.28
C TRP A 184 -5.19 -5.88 -10.50
N ILE A 185 -6.05 -6.63 -11.17
CA ILE A 185 -6.85 -6.12 -12.29
C ILE A 185 -7.92 -5.15 -11.79
N LEU A 186 -8.67 -5.56 -10.76
CA LEU A 186 -9.81 -4.80 -10.25
C LEU A 186 -9.39 -3.44 -9.67
N TRP A 187 -8.25 -3.38 -8.99
CA TRP A 187 -7.79 -2.16 -8.32
C TRP A 187 -6.72 -1.38 -9.06
N SER A 188 -6.00 -2.02 -9.97
CA SER A 188 -4.85 -1.39 -10.65
C SER A 188 -4.72 -1.77 -12.13
N GLY A 189 -5.77 -2.33 -12.74
CA GLY A 189 -5.72 -2.85 -14.11
C GLY A 189 -5.29 -1.81 -15.13
N GLN A 190 -5.73 -0.55 -15.00
CA GLN A 190 -5.32 0.52 -15.90
C GLN A 190 -3.81 0.78 -15.79
N ILE A 191 -3.31 1.03 -14.58
CA ILE A 191 -1.87 1.27 -14.34
C ILE A 191 -1.05 0.07 -14.81
N LEU A 192 -1.53 -1.16 -14.56
CA LEU A 192 -0.85 -2.36 -15.03
C LEU A 192 -0.79 -2.41 -16.56
N LEU A 193 -1.89 -2.12 -17.26
CA LEU A 193 -1.92 -2.09 -18.72
C LEU A 193 -1.00 -0.98 -19.27
N GLU A 194 -1.01 0.22 -18.68
CA GLU A 194 -0.09 1.31 -19.02
C GLU A 194 1.38 0.89 -18.88
N SER A 195 1.73 0.23 -17.76
CA SER A 195 3.08 -0.26 -17.50
C SER A 195 3.52 -1.37 -18.46
N LEU A 196 2.58 -2.19 -18.95
CA LEU A 196 2.86 -3.22 -19.97
C LEU A 196 3.04 -2.60 -21.36
N LEU A 197 2.28 -1.54 -21.62
CA LEU A 197 2.31 -0.82 -22.88
C LEU A 197 3.63 -0.07 -23.01
N TRP A 198 3.94 0.81 -22.06
CA TRP A 198 5.13 1.66 -22.05
C TRP A 198 6.11 1.15 -20.99
N PRO A 199 6.84 0.05 -21.25
CA PRO A 199 7.86 -0.41 -20.32
C PRO A 199 8.88 0.71 -20.12
N PHE A 200 9.14 1.07 -18.87
CA PHE A 200 10.31 1.87 -18.52
C PHE A 200 11.55 1.17 -19.11
N ASP A 201 12.55 1.94 -19.56
CA ASP A 201 13.77 1.49 -20.28
C ASP A 201 14.64 0.42 -19.56
N ASP A 202 14.14 -0.25 -18.53
CA ASP A 202 14.70 -1.49 -18.01
C ASP A 202 14.49 -2.63 -19.02
N GLU A 203 15.47 -2.79 -19.90
CA GLU A 203 15.52 -3.81 -20.95
C GLU A 203 15.34 -5.26 -20.44
N ASP A 204 15.43 -5.49 -19.12
CA ASP A 204 15.51 -6.84 -18.52
C ASP A 204 14.20 -7.43 -17.97
N ILE A 205 13.13 -6.65 -17.75
CA ILE A 205 12.00 -7.15 -16.94
C ILE A 205 10.86 -7.75 -17.79
N ILE A 206 10.66 -7.28 -19.02
CA ILE A 206 9.63 -7.83 -19.92
C ILE A 206 10.15 -7.73 -21.35
N GLY A 207 10.48 -8.86 -21.98
CA GLY A 207 11.03 -8.90 -23.33
C GLY A 207 10.13 -8.20 -24.35
N GLY A 208 10.40 -6.91 -24.61
CA GLY A 208 9.74 -6.03 -25.59
C GLY A 208 8.23 -5.84 -25.38
N GLY A 209 7.70 -4.63 -25.58
CA GLY A 209 6.26 -4.32 -25.41
C GLY A 209 5.29 -5.25 -26.19
N LYS A 210 5.73 -5.92 -27.26
CA LYS A 210 4.92 -6.95 -27.95
C LYS A 210 4.71 -8.23 -27.12
N GLY A 211 5.66 -8.62 -26.28
CA GLY A 211 5.52 -9.76 -25.37
C GLY A 211 4.57 -9.44 -24.21
N ALA A 212 4.60 -8.19 -23.73
CA ALA A 212 3.77 -7.71 -22.64
C ALA A 212 2.27 -7.73 -22.97
N LEU A 213 1.86 -7.19 -24.12
CA LEU A 213 0.47 -7.23 -24.57
C LEU A 213 -0.04 -8.66 -24.82
N LYS A 214 0.83 -9.54 -25.34
CA LYS A 214 0.46 -10.95 -25.51
C LYS A 214 0.13 -11.59 -24.16
N LYS A 215 0.91 -11.31 -23.11
CA LYS A 215 0.62 -11.79 -21.76
C LYS A 215 -0.70 -11.26 -21.21
N TRP A 216 -0.99 -9.97 -21.43
CA TRP A 216 -2.27 -9.38 -21.05
C TRP A 216 -3.47 -10.14 -21.64
N TYR A 217 -3.44 -10.42 -22.96
CA TYR A 217 -4.49 -11.21 -23.60
C TYR A 217 -4.57 -12.64 -23.07
N THR A 218 -3.43 -13.30 -22.86
CA THR A 218 -3.40 -14.63 -22.25
C THR A 218 -4.10 -14.63 -20.89
N TRP A 219 -3.76 -13.71 -19.98
CA TRP A 219 -4.37 -13.68 -18.64
C TRP A 219 -5.87 -13.40 -18.69
N LYS A 220 -6.31 -12.49 -19.57
CA LYS A 220 -7.75 -12.26 -19.77
C LYS A 220 -8.47 -13.54 -20.20
N ASP A 221 -7.89 -14.29 -21.13
CA ASP A 221 -8.47 -15.55 -21.60
C ASP A 221 -8.49 -16.60 -20.47
N GLU A 222 -7.45 -16.68 -19.63
CA GLU A 222 -7.45 -17.58 -18.46
C GLU A 222 -8.53 -17.19 -17.43
N PHE A 223 -8.70 -15.90 -17.10
CA PHE A 223 -9.82 -15.46 -16.25
C PHE A 223 -11.19 -15.82 -16.86
N ARG A 224 -11.33 -15.73 -18.19
CA ARG A 224 -12.56 -16.16 -18.88
C ARG A 224 -12.80 -17.65 -18.74
N LYS A 225 -11.77 -18.49 -18.86
CA LYS A 225 -11.89 -19.94 -18.64
C LYS A 225 -12.34 -20.24 -17.22
N VAL A 226 -11.66 -19.68 -16.21
CA VAL A 226 -12.03 -19.87 -14.79
C VAL A 226 -13.47 -19.45 -14.54
N SER A 227 -13.94 -18.35 -15.14
CA SER A 227 -15.33 -17.90 -14.97
C SER A 227 -16.41 -18.85 -15.49
N GLY A 228 -16.05 -19.84 -16.30
CA GLY A 228 -16.96 -20.84 -16.85
C GLY A 228 -16.61 -22.28 -16.46
N ASP A 229 -15.68 -22.47 -15.52
CA ASP A 229 -15.23 -23.79 -15.07
C ASP A 229 -15.88 -24.17 -13.74
N ASP A 230 -16.66 -25.25 -13.75
CA ASP A 230 -17.33 -25.82 -12.59
C ASP A 230 -16.37 -26.37 -11.52
N GLY A 231 -15.06 -26.42 -11.80
CA GLY A 231 -14.01 -26.81 -10.85
C GLY A 231 -13.69 -25.74 -9.78
N HIS A 232 -14.09 -24.49 -9.99
CA HIS A 232 -13.82 -23.36 -9.09
C HIS A 232 -15.05 -22.95 -8.27
N GLY A 233 -14.84 -22.34 -7.11
CA GLY A 233 -15.93 -21.80 -6.29
C GLY A 233 -16.69 -20.65 -6.98
N GLU A 234 -18.00 -20.52 -6.71
CA GLU A 234 -18.86 -19.50 -7.33
C GLU A 234 -18.32 -18.06 -7.15
N GLU A 235 -17.71 -17.77 -5.99
CA GLU A 235 -17.08 -16.48 -5.72
C GLU A 235 -15.88 -16.23 -6.63
N CYS A 236 -14.99 -17.22 -6.76
CA CYS A 236 -13.82 -17.18 -7.63
C CYS A 236 -14.24 -16.97 -9.08
N GLN A 237 -15.20 -17.75 -9.59
CA GLN A 237 -15.77 -17.60 -10.93
C GLN A 237 -16.32 -16.18 -11.16
N GLY A 238 -17.08 -15.66 -10.20
CA GLY A 238 -17.67 -14.32 -10.28
C GLY A 238 -16.63 -13.20 -10.29
N ILE A 239 -15.56 -13.34 -9.50
CA ILE A 239 -14.44 -12.40 -9.46
C ILE A 239 -13.60 -12.47 -10.75
N ALA A 240 -13.29 -13.68 -11.22
CA ALA A 240 -12.59 -13.90 -12.48
C ALA A 240 -13.33 -13.29 -13.66
N LYS A 241 -14.66 -13.46 -13.71
CA LYS A 241 -15.51 -12.81 -14.71
C LYS A 241 -15.37 -11.29 -14.70
N LYS A 242 -15.46 -10.67 -13.52
CA LYS A 242 -15.33 -9.21 -13.35
C LYS A 242 -13.96 -8.72 -13.80
N ALA A 243 -12.89 -9.44 -13.46
CA ALA A 243 -11.54 -9.11 -13.90
C ALA A 243 -11.44 -9.15 -15.42
N ALA A 244 -11.90 -10.22 -16.07
CA ALA A 244 -11.89 -10.34 -17.53
C ALA A 244 -12.72 -9.25 -18.23
N ASP A 245 -13.91 -8.94 -17.70
CA ASP A 245 -14.77 -7.86 -18.22
C ASP A 245 -14.05 -6.49 -18.14
N LEU A 246 -13.38 -6.21 -17.02
CA LEU A 246 -12.62 -4.97 -16.84
C LEU A 246 -11.41 -4.90 -17.77
N MET A 247 -10.67 -6.01 -17.93
CA MET A 247 -9.53 -6.06 -18.87
C MET A 247 -9.99 -5.73 -20.29
N GLU A 248 -11.11 -6.31 -20.74
CA GLU A 248 -11.69 -6.04 -22.05
C GLU A 248 -12.14 -4.57 -22.20
N ALA A 249 -12.71 -3.98 -21.15
CA ALA A 249 -13.08 -2.56 -21.15
C ALA A 249 -11.86 -1.64 -21.25
N LEU A 250 -10.78 -1.93 -20.50
CA LEU A 250 -9.53 -1.18 -20.55
C LEU A 250 -8.86 -1.26 -21.92
N GLU A 251 -8.79 -2.45 -22.52
CA GLU A 251 -8.27 -2.63 -23.88
C GLU A 251 -9.01 -1.75 -24.90
N LYS A 252 -10.35 -1.75 -24.84
CA LYS A 252 -11.19 -0.95 -25.74
C LYS A 252 -10.98 0.56 -25.54
N GLY A 253 -10.72 1.00 -24.31
CA GLY A 253 -10.54 2.41 -23.98
C GLY A 253 -9.13 2.96 -24.21
N MET A 254 -8.11 2.09 -24.26
CA MET A 254 -6.71 2.51 -24.27
C MET A 254 -5.95 2.17 -25.55
N LEU A 255 -6.39 1.15 -26.31
CA LEU A 255 -5.70 0.68 -27.51
C LEU A 255 -6.33 1.17 -28.83
N PHE A 256 -7.45 1.89 -28.74
CA PHE A 256 -8.25 2.38 -29.88
C PHE A 256 -8.62 3.85 -29.68
#